data_AF-A0A2T0S906-F1
#
_entry.id   AF-A0A2T0S906-F1
#
_cell.length_a   1.000
_cell.length_b   1.000
_cell.length_c   1.000
_cell.angle_alpha   90.00
_cell.angle_beta   90.00
_cell.angle_gamma   90.00
#
_symmetry.space_group_name_H-M   'P 1'
#
loop_
_entity.id
_entity.type
_entity.pdbx_description
1 polymer ?
#
loop_
_entity_poly.entity_id
_entity_poly.type
_entity_poly.pdbx_seq_one_letter_code
_entity_poly.pdbx_strand_id
1 'polypeptide(L)'
;MDLPLEERSPPVHSSFRPPRQVKIGDAAAFAGSTPRAIRHYHEIGLLPEPERGTDDRRRYGYEDLIRLLWIRKMADAGIALDDIRDAFTTASPTTTAPTRATPTTAAPTGTAPITPTPTTPTLTTPTLTTAAVTTTPTGATPAGTASTGSSAGAGSSADADNSADTDSSADTGAGDDIAGILERVERTLAEREAELRRQRAAVQRMRTEGSRVGLLSDFVTARLKSLPEGSLRQGDLDSLLVTERIFGALGAAVHATRFIALARHPALRQESDRIDQAEEALDDSVAVDDPRVARVAAERHAFESALDTVIEESGLAKEDDALFEAWDTLHPAGDEAPGGRQMSAFEAAGKMPYDFSPARLRCMELALELSLLDSPGTRH
;
A
#
# COMPACT_ATOMS: atom_id res chain seq x y z
N MET A 1 45.50 6.45 -47.96
CA MET A 1 44.02 6.36 -47.93
C MET A 1 43.65 6.11 -46.49
N ASP A 2 43.66 7.19 -45.71
CA ASP A 2 43.16 7.21 -44.35
C ASP A 2 41.64 7.32 -44.41
N LEU A 3 40.95 6.36 -43.78
CA LEU A 3 39.55 6.47 -43.40
C LEU A 3 39.47 6.18 -41.88
N PRO A 4 38.76 7.01 -41.10
CA PRO A 4 38.85 6.99 -39.65
C PRO A 4 38.00 5.86 -39.04
N LEU A 5 38.50 5.32 -37.94
CA LEU A 5 37.77 4.45 -37.00
C LEU A 5 36.68 5.27 -36.32
N GLU A 6 35.50 5.28 -36.91
CA GLU A 6 34.30 5.88 -36.34
C GLU A 6 33.27 4.79 -36.08
N GLU A 7 33.57 3.94 -35.10
CA GLU A 7 32.55 3.22 -34.33
C GLU A 7 32.72 3.61 -32.86
N ARG A 8 32.22 4.81 -32.55
CA ARG A 8 31.77 5.14 -31.21
C ARG A 8 30.62 4.20 -30.86
N SER A 9 30.92 3.07 -30.23
CA SER A 9 29.91 2.38 -29.42
C SER A 9 29.62 3.27 -28.21
N PRO A 10 28.39 3.77 -28.00
CA PRO A 10 28.06 4.44 -26.75
C PRO A 10 28.11 3.41 -25.62
N PRO A 11 28.54 3.77 -24.39
CA PRO A 11 28.48 2.85 -23.26
C PRO A 11 27.02 2.43 -23.03
N VAL A 12 26.73 1.15 -23.26
CA VAL A 12 25.47 0.53 -22.86
C VAL A 12 25.43 0.48 -21.34
N HIS A 13 24.28 0.86 -20.78
CA HIS A 13 23.97 1.01 -19.35
C HIS A 13 24.48 2.32 -18.73
N SER A 14 23.77 3.41 -19.00
CA SER A 14 23.52 4.38 -17.91
C SER A 14 22.78 3.60 -16.82
N SER A 15 23.53 3.05 -15.86
CA SER A 15 23.00 2.33 -14.71
C SER A 15 22.06 3.27 -13.98
N PHE A 16 20.76 3.07 -14.19
CA PHE A 16 19.73 3.81 -13.50
C PHE A 16 19.93 3.58 -12.00
N ARG A 17 20.44 4.61 -11.30
CA ARG A 17 20.65 4.56 -9.86
C ARG A 17 19.50 5.29 -9.18
N PRO A 18 18.67 4.61 -8.38
CA PRO A 18 17.66 5.31 -7.61
C PRO A 18 18.33 6.35 -6.71
N PRO A 19 17.72 7.53 -6.52
CA PRO A 19 18.27 8.53 -5.61
C PRO A 19 18.32 7.97 -4.20
N ARG A 20 19.26 8.43 -3.36
CA ARG A 20 19.27 8.06 -1.93
C ARG A 20 18.33 8.90 -1.09
N GLN A 21 18.11 10.13 -1.53
CA GLN A 21 17.22 11.09 -0.92
C GLN A 21 16.60 11.95 -2.01
N VAL A 22 15.37 12.40 -1.78
CA VAL A 22 14.64 13.26 -2.72
C VAL A 22 14.23 14.58 -2.10
N LYS A 23 13.93 15.57 -2.94
CA LYS A 23 13.44 16.88 -2.49
C LYS A 23 11.95 16.76 -2.13
N ILE A 24 11.44 17.74 -1.38
CA ILE A 24 10.03 17.78 -0.96
C ILE A 24 9.03 17.71 -2.13
N GLY A 25 9.39 18.25 -3.30
CA GLY A 25 8.56 18.20 -4.50
C GLY A 25 8.37 16.78 -5.02
N ASP A 26 9.48 16.04 -5.14
CA ASP A 26 9.47 14.65 -5.58
C ASP A 26 8.81 13.75 -4.54
N ALA A 27 9.07 13.98 -3.24
CA ALA A 27 8.40 13.27 -2.15
C ALA A 27 6.88 13.47 -2.17
N ALA A 28 6.42 14.72 -2.36
CA ALA A 28 5.00 15.02 -2.47
C ALA A 28 4.36 14.37 -3.70
N ALA A 29 5.01 14.47 -4.86
CA ALA A 29 4.53 13.84 -6.08
C ALA A 29 4.41 12.31 -5.93
N PHE A 30 5.45 11.68 -5.38
CA PHE A 30 5.47 10.25 -5.12
C PHE A 30 4.35 9.85 -4.15
N ALA A 31 4.24 10.52 -2.99
CA ALA A 31 3.24 10.17 -1.97
C ALA A 31 1.80 10.56 -2.33
N GLY A 32 1.56 11.27 -3.44
CA GLY A 32 0.23 11.80 -3.78
C GLY A 32 -0.22 12.90 -2.81
N SER A 33 0.72 13.69 -2.30
CA SER A 33 0.50 14.77 -1.36
C SER A 33 0.96 16.12 -1.97
N THR A 34 0.96 17.17 -1.15
CA THR A 34 1.48 18.48 -1.55
C THR A 34 2.66 18.89 -0.68
N PRO A 35 3.64 19.67 -1.19
CA PRO A 35 4.72 20.19 -0.35
C PRO A 35 4.22 20.99 0.85
N ARG A 36 3.05 21.65 0.73
CA ARG A 36 2.38 22.35 1.82
C ARG A 36 1.91 21.37 2.91
N ALA A 37 1.27 20.27 2.53
CA ALA A 37 0.84 19.24 3.47
C ALA A 37 2.04 18.60 4.19
N ILE A 38 3.13 18.29 3.47
CA ILE A 38 4.34 17.75 4.09
C ILE A 38 4.95 18.73 5.12
N ARG A 39 5.01 20.03 4.80
CA ARG A 39 5.45 21.04 5.78
C ARG A 39 4.57 21.05 7.02
N HIS A 40 3.25 21.00 6.82
CA HIS A 40 2.30 20.91 7.92
C HIS A 40 2.50 19.65 8.78
N TYR A 41 2.78 18.49 8.17
CA TYR A 41 3.09 17.26 8.91
C TYR A 41 4.34 17.38 9.78
N HIS A 42 5.35 18.13 9.34
CA HIS A 42 6.49 18.46 10.21
C HIS A 42 6.12 19.41 11.35
N GLU A 43 5.36 20.47 11.05
CA GLU A 43 4.95 21.48 12.05
C GLU A 43 4.18 20.84 13.21
N ILE A 44 3.33 19.86 12.90
CA ILE A 44 2.55 19.14 13.91
C ILE A 44 3.28 17.92 14.49
N GLY A 45 4.54 17.66 14.11
CA GLY A 45 5.35 16.53 14.62
C GLY A 45 4.90 15.15 14.13
N LEU A 46 4.07 15.09 13.08
CA LEU A 46 3.62 13.83 12.48
C LEU A 46 4.71 13.18 11.61
N LEU A 47 5.57 13.99 11.00
CA LEU A 47 6.75 13.56 10.23
C LEU A 47 7.99 14.18 10.90
N PRO A 48 8.98 13.37 11.35
CA PRO A 48 10.23 13.91 11.90
C PRO A 48 10.89 14.87 10.89
N GLU A 49 11.57 15.91 11.36
CA GLU A 49 12.31 16.78 10.44
C GLU A 49 13.49 16.01 9.84
N PRO A 50 13.56 15.89 8.50
CA PRO A 50 14.64 15.17 7.86
C PRO A 50 15.93 15.97 7.93
N GLU A 51 17.04 15.28 7.68
CA GLU A 51 18.33 15.91 7.49
C GLU A 51 18.25 17.03 6.43
N ARG A 52 18.96 18.12 6.72
CA ARG A 52 19.14 19.21 5.77
C ARG A 52 20.39 18.93 4.96
N GLY A 53 20.25 18.98 3.63
CA GLY A 53 21.40 18.89 2.74
C GLY A 53 22.33 20.09 2.88
N THR A 54 23.47 20.04 2.20
CA THR A 54 24.45 21.14 2.12
C THR A 54 23.88 22.44 1.53
N ASP A 55 22.73 22.37 0.87
CA ASP A 55 21.96 23.50 0.35
C ASP A 55 20.92 24.06 1.34
N ASP A 56 20.96 23.64 2.61
CA ASP A 56 19.99 23.93 3.69
C ASP A 56 18.54 23.52 3.35
N ARG A 57 18.36 22.59 2.41
CA ARG A 57 17.03 22.06 2.05
C ARG A 57 16.83 20.65 2.59
N ARG A 58 15.62 20.39 3.11
CA ARG A 58 15.14 19.08 3.59
C ARG A 58 15.30 18.00 2.51
N ARG A 59 15.74 16.80 2.91
CA ARG A 59 15.96 15.63 2.05
C ARG A 59 15.26 14.40 2.63
N TYR A 60 14.39 13.78 1.84
CA TYR A 60 13.54 12.67 2.32
C TYR A 60 14.12 11.33 1.87
N GLY A 61 14.29 10.41 2.81
CA GLY A 61 14.75 9.03 2.58
C GLY A 61 13.60 8.03 2.49
N TYR A 62 13.92 6.74 2.29
CA TYR A 62 12.93 5.66 2.13
C TYR A 62 11.86 5.67 3.23
N GLU A 63 12.29 5.71 4.49
CA GLU A 63 11.41 5.69 5.67
C GLU A 63 10.44 6.89 5.71
N ASP A 64 10.89 8.07 5.27
CA ASP A 64 10.02 9.24 5.19
C ASP A 64 8.91 9.03 4.15
N LEU A 65 9.24 8.43 3.00
CA LEU A 65 8.29 8.14 1.93
C LEU A 65 7.26 7.10 2.38
N ILE A 66 7.70 6.02 3.03
CA ILE A 66 6.81 5.02 3.62
C ILE A 66 5.85 5.66 4.62
N ARG A 67 6.38 6.49 5.53
CA ARG A 67 5.56 7.21 6.51
C ARG A 67 4.55 8.14 5.84
N LEU A 68 4.95 8.86 4.80
CA LEU A 68 4.06 9.72 4.01
C LEU A 68 2.93 8.93 3.34
N LEU A 69 3.21 7.76 2.76
CA LEU A 69 2.19 6.90 2.17
C LEU A 69 1.19 6.42 3.23
N TRP A 70 1.67 6.01 4.41
CA TRP A 70 0.81 5.59 5.50
C TRP A 70 -0.07 6.73 6.02
N ILE A 71 0.51 7.92 6.26
CA ILE A 71 -0.25 9.12 6.64
C ILE A 71 -1.33 9.40 5.61
N ARG A 72 -0.99 9.33 4.31
CA ARG A 72 -1.93 9.57 3.23
C ARG A 72 -3.08 8.57 3.25
N LYS A 73 -2.79 7.26 3.35
CA LYS A 73 -3.81 6.20 3.43
C LYS A 73 -4.76 6.38 4.62
N MET A 74 -4.23 6.72 5.79
CA MET A 74 -5.05 6.96 6.98
C MET A 74 -5.90 8.23 6.87
N ALA A 75 -5.34 9.31 6.32
CA ALA A 75 -6.08 10.54 6.07
C ALA A 75 -7.20 10.33 5.03
N ASP A 76 -6.94 9.55 3.98
CA ASP A 76 -7.92 9.17 2.97
C ASP A 76 -8.99 8.22 3.53
N ALA A 77 -8.71 7.51 4.64
CA ALA A 77 -9.70 6.75 5.40
C ALA A 77 -10.53 7.63 6.38
N GLY A 78 -10.24 8.94 6.45
CA GLY A 78 -10.95 9.90 7.30
C GLY A 78 -10.43 9.96 8.75
N ILE A 79 -9.25 9.39 9.03
CA ILE A 79 -8.64 9.43 10.37
C ILE A 79 -8.02 10.81 10.59
N ALA A 80 -8.26 11.41 11.77
CA ALA A 80 -7.74 12.72 12.12
C ALA A 80 -6.20 12.68 12.26
N LEU A 81 -5.51 13.75 11.85
CA LEU A 81 -4.05 13.80 11.88
C LEU A 81 -3.46 13.63 13.29
N ASP A 82 -4.18 14.04 14.33
CA ASP A 82 -3.78 13.83 15.73
C ASP A 82 -3.84 12.33 16.09
N ASP A 83 -4.90 11.61 15.73
CA ASP A 83 -5.01 10.16 15.94
C ASP A 83 -3.93 9.39 15.16
N ILE A 84 -3.63 9.83 13.93
CA ILE A 84 -2.54 9.27 13.12
C ILE A 84 -1.19 9.45 13.84
N ARG A 85 -0.96 10.63 14.44
CA ARG A 85 0.27 10.90 15.19
C ARG A 85 0.39 9.95 16.37
N ASP A 86 -0.67 9.80 17.15
CA ASP A 86 -0.71 8.93 18.31
C ASP A 86 -0.40 7.47 17.90
N ALA A 87 -0.99 6.99 16.81
CA ALA A 87 -0.70 5.66 16.28
C ALA A 87 0.80 5.45 15.98
N PHE A 88 1.48 6.42 15.36
CA PHE A 88 2.93 6.31 15.11
C PHE A 88 3.78 6.41 16.38
N THR A 89 3.34 7.13 17.41
CA THR A 89 4.09 7.24 18.68
C THR A 89 3.99 5.96 19.52
N THR A 90 2.84 5.29 19.50
CA THR A 90 2.64 4.02 20.23
C THR A 90 3.40 2.82 19.64
N ALA A 91 3.82 2.90 18.37
CA ALA A 91 4.58 1.85 17.70
C ALA A 91 6.09 1.88 17.99
N SER A 92 6.60 2.94 18.63
CA SER A 92 7.97 2.95 19.14
C SER A 92 7.98 2.27 20.51
N PRO A 93 8.63 1.09 20.70
CA PRO A 93 8.84 0.58 22.04
C PRO A 93 9.76 1.55 22.77
N THR A 94 9.17 2.47 23.51
CA THR A 94 9.89 3.21 24.53
C THR A 94 10.31 2.16 25.54
N THR A 95 11.62 1.88 25.57
CA THR A 95 12.31 1.24 26.70
C THR A 95 12.03 2.09 27.95
N THR A 96 10.87 1.90 28.54
CA THR A 96 10.60 2.25 29.93
C THR A 96 10.92 1.01 30.70
N ALA A 97 12.20 0.86 31.04
CA ALA A 97 12.60 -0.10 32.05
C ALA A 97 11.83 0.23 33.35
N PRO A 98 11.02 -0.69 33.91
CA PRO A 98 10.51 -0.48 35.24
C PRO A 98 11.70 -0.52 36.20
N THR A 99 11.91 0.59 36.89
CA THR A 99 12.88 0.69 37.99
C THR A 99 12.55 -0.40 39.01
N ARG A 100 13.41 -1.43 39.07
CA ARG A 100 13.29 -2.49 40.06
C ARG A 100 13.70 -1.93 41.42
N ALA A 101 12.71 -1.62 42.25
CA ALA A 101 12.91 -1.43 43.67
C ALA A 101 13.57 -2.70 44.25
N THR A 102 14.69 -2.51 44.94
CA THR A 102 15.39 -3.54 45.71
C THR A 102 14.60 -3.87 46.98
N PRO A 103 14.32 -5.16 47.29
CA PRO A 103 14.01 -5.56 48.63
C PRO A 103 15.30 -5.96 49.37
N THR A 104 15.49 -5.32 50.51
CA THR A 104 16.48 -5.57 51.55
C THR A 104 16.40 -7.01 52.08
N THR A 105 17.57 -7.65 52.17
CA THR A 105 17.83 -8.95 52.80
C THR A 105 17.57 -8.92 54.31
N ALA A 106 16.75 -9.86 54.82
CA ALA A 106 16.80 -10.33 56.21
C ALA A 106 16.27 -11.78 56.32
N ALA A 107 17.20 -12.71 56.66
CA ALA A 107 17.18 -14.00 57.39
C ALA A 107 15.86 -14.69 57.84
N PRO A 108 15.88 -15.96 58.37
CA PRO A 108 16.73 -17.12 58.10
C PRO A 108 15.94 -18.45 57.89
N THR A 109 16.71 -19.49 57.59
CA THR A 109 16.49 -20.95 57.57
C THR A 109 15.49 -21.55 58.56
N GLY A 110 14.65 -22.48 58.09
CA GLY A 110 13.82 -23.33 58.95
C GLY A 110 13.06 -24.45 58.21
N THR A 111 13.61 -25.66 58.30
CA THR A 111 13.18 -26.97 57.79
C THR A 111 11.79 -27.44 58.26
N ALA A 112 10.98 -28.08 57.39
CA ALA A 112 10.40 -29.43 57.55
C ALA A 112 9.25 -29.74 56.54
N PRO A 113 9.03 -31.03 56.18
CA PRO A 113 8.16 -31.43 55.07
C PRO A 113 6.81 -32.00 55.53
N ILE A 114 5.79 -31.88 54.67
CA ILE A 114 4.57 -32.71 54.70
C ILE A 114 3.97 -32.80 53.29
N THR A 115 3.88 -34.02 52.76
CA THR A 115 2.93 -34.42 51.70
C THR A 115 1.60 -34.77 52.39
N PRO A 116 0.40 -34.60 51.78
CA PRO A 116 -0.06 -35.55 50.75
C PRO A 116 -1.00 -35.00 49.65
N THR A 117 -1.21 -35.86 48.65
CA THR A 117 -2.40 -36.04 47.77
C THR A 117 -2.66 -35.09 46.58
N PRO A 118 -2.91 -35.65 45.36
CA PRO A 118 -3.35 -34.87 44.21
C PRO A 118 -4.88 -34.80 44.16
N THR A 119 -5.42 -33.58 44.11
CA THR A 119 -6.83 -33.32 43.83
C THR A 119 -6.96 -32.76 42.43
N THR A 120 -7.61 -33.53 41.55
CA THR A 120 -8.04 -33.11 40.22
C THR A 120 -9.07 -31.97 40.33
N PRO A 121 -9.01 -30.94 39.47
CA PRO A 121 -10.20 -30.19 39.12
C PRO A 121 -10.66 -30.55 37.71
N THR A 122 -11.81 -31.20 37.66
CA THR A 122 -12.76 -31.12 36.54
C THR A 122 -13.46 -29.77 36.61
N LEU A 123 -13.89 -29.27 35.44
CA LEU A 123 -14.98 -28.33 35.13
C LEU A 123 -14.47 -27.33 34.07
N THR A 124 -15.20 -26.84 33.07
CA THR A 124 -16.54 -27.09 32.56
C THR A 124 -16.68 -26.18 31.35
N THR A 125 -17.23 -26.70 30.26
CA THR A 125 -17.75 -25.91 29.14
C THR A 125 -18.97 -25.10 29.59
N PRO A 126 -19.07 -23.80 29.27
CA PRO A 126 -20.35 -23.13 29.21
C PRO A 126 -20.86 -23.10 27.76
N THR A 127 -22.06 -23.65 27.60
CA THR A 127 -22.90 -23.55 26.42
C THR A 127 -23.95 -22.47 26.66
N LEU A 128 -24.38 -21.84 25.55
CA LEU A 128 -25.59 -21.01 25.37
C LEU A 128 -25.58 -19.60 25.98
N THR A 129 -25.99 -18.61 25.19
CA THR A 129 -27.42 -18.23 25.15
C THR A 129 -27.63 -17.03 24.21
N THR A 130 -28.40 -17.28 23.16
CA THR A 130 -29.09 -16.27 22.35
C THR A 130 -30.09 -15.51 23.22
N ALA A 131 -30.04 -14.18 23.20
CA ALA A 131 -31.13 -13.33 23.69
C ALA A 131 -31.52 -12.34 22.60
N ALA A 132 -32.73 -12.53 22.08
CA ALA A 132 -33.47 -11.55 21.31
C ALA A 132 -33.98 -10.45 22.26
N VAL A 133 -33.96 -9.19 21.83
CA VAL A 133 -34.85 -8.16 22.35
C VAL A 133 -35.41 -7.33 21.20
N THR A 134 -36.73 -7.36 21.14
CA THR A 134 -37.65 -6.59 20.31
C THR A 134 -37.88 -5.20 20.88
N THR A 135 -37.99 -4.17 20.05
CA THR A 135 -38.93 -3.04 20.25
C THR A 135 -39.33 -2.42 18.91
N THR A 136 -40.64 -2.35 18.67
CA THR A 136 -41.37 -1.68 17.58
C THR A 136 -41.84 -0.26 18.05
N PRO A 137 -42.82 0.43 17.42
CA PRO A 137 -42.69 1.40 16.32
C PRO A 137 -43.36 2.78 16.65
N THR A 138 -43.39 3.74 15.72
CA THR A 138 -44.38 4.85 15.51
C THR A 138 -43.80 5.77 14.41
N GLY A 139 -44.41 6.20 13.30
CA GLY A 139 -45.80 6.25 12.84
C GLY A 139 -46.06 7.68 12.32
N ALA A 140 -46.19 7.89 11.00
CA ALA A 140 -46.98 8.98 10.37
C ALA A 140 -46.84 9.00 8.82
N THR A 141 -47.93 8.62 8.15
CA THR A 141 -48.38 8.91 6.76
C THR A 141 -48.88 10.39 6.73
N PRO A 142 -49.24 11.09 5.61
CA PRO A 142 -49.85 10.50 4.41
C PRO A 142 -49.69 11.14 3.00
N ALA A 143 -50.17 10.35 2.02
CA ALA A 143 -50.95 10.70 0.81
C ALA A 143 -50.41 11.73 -0.22
N GLY A 144 -50.53 11.54 -1.53
CA GLY A 144 -51.25 10.53 -2.29
C GLY A 144 -51.18 10.78 -3.81
N THR A 145 -51.98 9.98 -4.55
CA THR A 145 -52.44 10.12 -5.95
C THR A 145 -51.38 10.05 -7.07
N ALA A 146 -51.32 8.94 -7.82
CA ALA A 146 -52.03 8.67 -9.10
C ALA A 146 -51.52 9.61 -10.22
N SER A 147 -51.10 9.18 -11.42
CA SER A 147 -51.82 8.31 -12.36
C SER A 147 -50.97 8.09 -13.64
N THR A 148 -50.95 6.85 -14.14
CA THR A 148 -51.07 6.38 -15.55
C THR A 148 -50.36 7.04 -16.76
N GLY A 149 -49.82 6.14 -17.62
CA GLY A 149 -49.78 6.22 -19.10
C GLY A 149 -48.38 6.46 -19.66
N SER A 150 -47.65 5.52 -20.27
CA SER A 150 -47.90 4.66 -21.45
C SER A 150 -48.26 5.42 -22.73
N SER A 151 -47.28 5.63 -23.62
CA SER A 151 -47.37 5.21 -25.03
C SER A 151 -46.10 5.56 -25.81
N ALA A 152 -45.63 4.58 -26.59
CA ALA A 152 -44.71 4.75 -27.70
C ALA A 152 -45.37 5.48 -28.89
N GLY A 153 -44.56 6.11 -29.75
CA GLY A 153 -44.99 6.63 -31.04
C GLY A 153 -43.85 7.30 -31.80
N ALA A 154 -43.39 6.64 -32.87
CA ALA A 154 -42.46 7.16 -33.86
C ALA A 154 -43.15 8.14 -34.83
N GLY A 155 -42.40 9.06 -35.45
CA GLY A 155 -42.93 9.88 -36.54
C GLY A 155 -42.04 11.05 -37.01
N SER A 156 -41.28 10.77 -38.07
CA SER A 156 -40.65 11.61 -39.10
C SER A 156 -41.09 13.08 -39.36
N SER A 157 -40.09 13.85 -39.80
CA SER A 157 -40.02 14.85 -40.91
C SER A 157 -40.52 16.31 -40.79
N ALA A 158 -39.57 17.18 -41.18
CA ALA A 158 -39.62 18.30 -42.14
C ALA A 158 -40.07 19.72 -41.68
N ASP A 159 -39.10 20.63 -41.84
CA ASP A 159 -39.16 22.00 -42.40
C ASP A 159 -40.34 22.92 -42.08
N ALA A 160 -40.04 24.05 -41.44
CA ALA A 160 -40.28 25.39 -42.01
C ALA A 160 -39.77 26.51 -41.07
N ASP A 161 -39.00 27.42 -41.66
CA ASP A 161 -38.74 28.78 -41.20
C ASP A 161 -40.02 29.49 -40.73
N ASN A 162 -39.94 30.20 -39.60
CA ASN A 162 -40.44 31.57 -39.56
C ASN A 162 -39.80 32.37 -38.42
N SER A 163 -38.94 33.30 -38.81
CA SER A 163 -38.46 34.42 -38.00
C SER A 163 -39.59 35.41 -37.74
N ALA A 164 -39.88 35.69 -36.47
CA ALA A 164 -40.60 36.89 -36.06
C ALA A 164 -40.03 37.40 -34.73
N ASP A 165 -39.47 38.61 -34.82
CA ASP A 165 -39.05 39.43 -33.69
C ASP A 165 -40.17 39.56 -32.65
N THR A 166 -39.85 39.32 -31.39
CA THR A 166 -40.61 39.86 -30.26
C THR A 166 -39.62 40.35 -29.23
N ASP A 167 -39.42 41.66 -29.23
CA ASP A 167 -38.73 42.40 -28.21
C ASP A 167 -39.72 42.63 -27.03
N SER A 168 -39.60 41.81 -25.98
CA SER A 168 -40.07 42.17 -24.63
C SER A 168 -39.50 41.21 -23.57
N SER A 169 -38.70 41.82 -22.71
CA SER A 169 -38.13 41.33 -21.46
C SER A 169 -39.00 40.36 -20.65
N ALA A 170 -38.44 39.19 -20.32
CA ALA A 170 -38.65 38.50 -19.04
C ALA A 170 -37.61 37.38 -18.87
N ASP A 171 -36.61 37.62 -18.01
CA ASP A 171 -36.01 36.66 -17.09
C ASP A 171 -36.04 35.16 -17.50
N THR A 172 -35.25 34.78 -18.51
CA THR A 172 -35.11 33.37 -18.91
C THR A 172 -33.70 32.81 -18.63
N GLY A 173 -32.82 33.60 -18.02
CA GLY A 173 -31.46 33.19 -17.64
C GLY A 173 -31.32 32.62 -16.22
N ALA A 174 -32.32 32.78 -15.36
CA ALA A 174 -32.26 32.29 -13.97
C ALA A 174 -32.64 30.80 -13.82
N GLY A 175 -33.53 30.28 -14.68
CA GLY A 175 -33.98 28.88 -14.64
C GLY A 175 -32.94 27.88 -15.15
N ASP A 176 -32.20 28.25 -16.20
CA ASP A 176 -31.09 27.46 -16.75
C ASP A 176 -29.87 27.48 -15.81
N ASP A 177 -29.67 28.60 -15.08
CA ASP A 177 -28.65 28.72 -14.03
C ASP A 177 -28.96 27.84 -12.81
N ILE A 178 -30.21 27.85 -12.31
CA ILE A 178 -30.60 27.01 -11.17
C ILE A 178 -30.48 25.51 -11.51
N ALA A 179 -30.91 25.08 -12.70
CA ALA A 179 -30.78 23.68 -13.12
C ALA A 179 -29.30 23.23 -13.18
N GLY A 180 -28.42 24.05 -13.78
CA GLY A 180 -26.99 23.78 -13.81
C GLY A 180 -26.31 23.84 -12.42
N ILE A 181 -26.80 24.69 -11.51
CA ILE A 181 -26.36 24.72 -10.11
C ILE A 181 -26.78 23.43 -9.40
N LEU A 182 -28.02 22.97 -9.56
CA LEU A 182 -28.53 21.75 -8.93
C LEU A 182 -27.77 20.51 -9.42
N GLU A 183 -27.52 20.38 -10.72
CA GLU A 183 -26.73 19.28 -11.30
C GLU A 183 -25.29 19.28 -10.74
N ARG A 184 -24.67 20.46 -10.61
CA ARG A 184 -23.34 20.62 -9.99
C ARG A 184 -23.36 20.16 -8.53
N VAL A 185 -24.39 20.53 -7.78
CA VAL A 185 -24.56 20.13 -6.37
C VAL A 185 -24.79 18.62 -6.25
N GLU A 186 -25.65 18.03 -7.09
CA GLU A 186 -25.88 16.58 -7.12
C GLU A 186 -24.60 15.82 -7.38
N ARG A 187 -23.79 16.24 -8.37
CA ARG A 187 -22.49 15.65 -8.63
C ARG A 187 -21.55 15.79 -7.44
N THR A 188 -21.47 16.96 -6.81
CA THR A 188 -20.66 17.16 -5.60
C THR A 188 -21.15 16.31 -4.41
N LEU A 189 -22.46 16.11 -4.26
CA LEU A 189 -23.02 15.24 -3.22
C LEU A 189 -22.71 13.76 -3.51
N ALA A 190 -22.85 13.33 -4.76
CA ALA A 190 -22.49 11.98 -5.20
C ALA A 190 -20.99 11.70 -4.97
N GLU A 191 -20.11 12.66 -5.29
CA GLU A 191 -18.67 12.60 -5.01
C GLU A 191 -18.40 12.46 -3.50
N ARG A 192 -19.07 13.26 -2.66
CA ARG A 192 -18.95 13.19 -1.19
C ARG A 192 -19.47 11.88 -0.61
N GLU A 193 -20.58 11.36 -1.12
CA GLU A 193 -21.13 10.09 -0.67
C GLU A 193 -20.22 8.93 -1.06
N ALA A 194 -19.65 8.95 -2.26
CA ALA A 194 -18.65 7.97 -2.69
C ALA A 194 -17.41 8.00 -1.79
N GLU A 195 -16.94 9.19 -1.42
CA GLU A 195 -15.82 9.35 -0.49
C GLU A 195 -16.13 8.80 0.90
N LEU A 196 -17.29 9.15 1.48
CA LEU A 196 -17.70 8.62 2.78
C LEU A 196 -17.88 7.09 2.76
N ARG A 197 -18.36 6.52 1.65
CA ARG A 197 -18.44 5.06 1.48
C ARG A 197 -17.04 4.42 1.48
N ARG A 198 -16.07 5.00 0.75
CA ARG A 198 -14.67 4.55 0.75
C ARG A 198 -14.05 4.60 2.15
N GLN A 199 -14.23 5.71 2.86
CA GLN A 199 -13.73 5.89 4.24
C GLN A 199 -14.31 4.83 5.19
N ARG A 200 -15.62 4.63 5.14
CA ARG A 200 -16.29 3.59 5.94
C ARG A 200 -15.75 2.19 5.63
N ALA A 201 -15.56 1.86 4.36
CA ALA A 201 -15.00 0.58 3.96
C ALA A 201 -13.57 0.38 4.50
N ALA A 202 -12.71 1.39 4.39
CA ALA A 202 -11.35 1.37 4.93
C ALA A 202 -11.33 1.18 6.46
N VAL A 203 -12.14 1.94 7.20
CA VAL A 203 -12.23 1.80 8.67
C VAL A 203 -12.71 0.41 9.08
N GLN A 204 -13.70 -0.15 8.38
CA GLN A 204 -14.17 -1.51 8.67
C GLN A 204 -13.07 -2.55 8.41
N ARG A 205 -12.32 -2.43 7.32
CA ARG A 205 -11.18 -3.31 7.05
C ARG A 205 -10.09 -3.21 8.11
N MET A 206 -9.74 -2.00 8.55
CA MET A 206 -8.75 -1.82 9.62
C MET A 206 -9.19 -2.48 10.93
N ARG A 207 -10.49 -2.49 11.22
CA ARG A 207 -11.04 -3.18 12.40
C ARG A 207 -10.99 -4.70 12.27
N THR A 208 -11.17 -5.24 11.07
CA THR A 208 -11.22 -6.70 10.85
C THR A 208 -9.85 -7.33 10.62
N GLU A 209 -8.96 -6.66 9.90
CA GLU A 209 -7.68 -7.24 9.41
C GLU A 209 -6.45 -6.67 10.15
N GLY A 210 -6.66 -5.72 11.08
CA GLY A 210 -5.59 -5.01 11.78
C GLY A 210 -5.10 -3.75 11.04
N SER A 211 -4.39 -2.89 11.79
CA SER A 211 -4.23 -1.47 11.43
C SER A 211 -3.54 -1.18 10.10
N ARG A 212 -2.55 -1.96 9.65
CA ARG A 212 -1.79 -1.67 8.41
C ARG A 212 -2.25 -2.48 7.21
N VAL A 213 -2.64 -3.75 7.40
CA VAL A 213 -3.21 -4.57 6.33
C VAL A 213 -4.51 -3.94 5.81
N GLY A 214 -5.39 -3.48 6.72
CA GLY A 214 -6.66 -2.86 6.34
C GLY A 214 -6.56 -1.53 5.59
N LEU A 215 -5.36 -0.94 5.51
CA LEU A 215 -5.07 0.29 4.77
C LEU A 215 -4.60 0.00 3.32
N LEU A 216 -4.26 -1.25 2.99
CA LEU A 216 -4.09 -1.67 1.60
C LEU A 216 -5.45 -1.69 0.89
N SER A 217 -5.43 -1.76 -0.44
CA SER A 217 -6.66 -1.90 -1.22
C SER A 217 -7.42 -3.19 -0.86
N ASP A 218 -8.73 -3.21 -1.09
CA ASP A 218 -9.59 -4.38 -0.87
C ASP A 218 -9.08 -5.60 -1.64
N PHE A 219 -8.57 -5.38 -2.86
CA PHE A 219 -8.02 -6.43 -3.72
C PHE A 219 -6.78 -7.08 -3.10
N VAL A 220 -5.83 -6.28 -2.61
CA VAL A 220 -4.63 -6.77 -1.91
C VAL A 220 -4.99 -7.40 -0.57
N THR A 221 -5.92 -6.79 0.18
CA THR A 221 -6.39 -7.32 1.47
C THR A 221 -7.03 -8.70 1.31
N ALA A 222 -7.87 -8.88 0.28
CA ALA A 222 -8.49 -10.17 -0.03
C ALA A 222 -7.45 -11.25 -0.33
N ARG A 223 -6.38 -10.90 -1.05
CA ARG A 223 -5.24 -11.80 -1.33
C ARG A 223 -4.54 -12.26 -0.06
N LEU A 224 -4.40 -11.37 0.92
CA LEU A 224 -3.71 -11.64 2.19
C LEU A 224 -4.56 -12.34 3.25
N LYS A 225 -5.90 -12.33 3.10
CA LYS A 225 -6.85 -12.82 4.11
C LYS A 225 -6.67 -14.27 4.55
N SER A 226 -6.02 -15.10 3.72
CA SER A 226 -5.73 -16.50 4.05
C SER A 226 -4.58 -16.68 5.05
N LEU A 227 -3.81 -15.63 5.33
CA LEU A 227 -2.69 -15.68 6.25
C LEU A 227 -3.15 -15.46 7.70
N PRO A 228 -2.57 -16.18 8.68
CA PRO A 228 -2.77 -15.86 10.08
C PRO A 228 -2.32 -14.43 10.41
N GLU A 229 -3.02 -13.77 11.34
CA GLU A 229 -2.64 -12.45 11.84
C GLU A 229 -1.18 -12.45 12.34
N GLY A 230 -0.43 -11.39 11.99
CA GLY A 230 0.98 -11.25 12.38
C GLY A 230 1.98 -12.06 11.56
N SER A 231 1.53 -12.82 10.54
CA SER A 231 2.45 -13.57 9.66
C SER A 231 3.28 -12.68 8.73
N LEU A 232 2.75 -11.49 8.40
CA LEU A 232 3.45 -10.48 7.60
C LEU A 232 4.20 -9.51 8.50
N ARG A 233 5.41 -9.17 8.08
CA ARG A 233 6.23 -8.16 8.75
C ARG A 233 5.83 -6.76 8.33
N GLN A 234 6.26 -5.79 9.12
CA GLN A 234 6.12 -4.38 8.74
C GLN A 234 6.77 -4.09 7.37
N GLY A 235 7.99 -4.56 7.12
CA GLY A 235 8.67 -4.36 5.83
C GLY A 235 7.96 -5.02 4.64
N ASP A 236 7.22 -6.11 4.88
CA ASP A 236 6.40 -6.76 3.84
C ASP A 236 5.23 -5.84 3.44
N LEU A 237 4.56 -5.25 4.44
CA LEU A 237 3.45 -4.31 4.22
C LEU A 237 3.92 -2.97 3.63
N ASP A 238 5.07 -2.47 4.05
CA ASP A 238 5.68 -1.25 3.53
C ASP A 238 6.07 -1.44 2.04
N SER A 239 6.59 -2.62 1.68
CA SER A 239 6.86 -3.01 0.29
C SER A 239 5.56 -3.08 -0.53
N LEU A 240 4.51 -3.71 -0.01
CA LEU A 240 3.21 -3.77 -0.68
C LEU A 240 2.58 -2.40 -0.88
N LEU A 241 2.73 -1.50 0.09
CA LEU A 241 2.24 -0.13 0.00
C LEU A 241 2.95 0.65 -1.12
N VAL A 242 4.27 0.48 -1.26
CA VAL A 242 5.04 1.07 -2.36
C VAL A 242 4.62 0.45 -3.69
N THR A 243 4.54 -0.88 -3.77
CA THR A 243 4.13 -1.57 -5.00
C THR A 243 2.72 -1.16 -5.43
N GLU A 244 1.77 -1.01 -4.49
CA GLU A 244 0.41 -0.55 -4.79
C GLU A 244 0.43 0.88 -5.33
N ARG A 245 1.33 1.73 -4.83
CA ARG A 245 1.49 3.09 -5.32
C ARG A 245 2.06 3.15 -6.75
N ILE A 246 2.98 2.25 -7.08
CA ILE A 246 3.72 2.27 -8.35
C ILE A 246 2.96 1.51 -9.44
N PHE A 247 2.42 0.34 -9.11
CA PHE A 247 1.85 -0.63 -10.06
C PHE A 247 0.34 -0.85 -9.85
N GLY A 248 -0.28 -0.17 -8.89
CA GLY A 248 -1.69 -0.35 -8.55
C GLY A 248 -1.97 -1.61 -7.73
N ALA A 249 -3.26 -1.84 -7.46
CA ALA A 249 -3.73 -2.92 -6.60
C ALA A 249 -3.41 -4.32 -7.16
N LEU A 250 -3.52 -4.53 -8.48
CA LEU A 250 -3.16 -5.80 -9.10
C LEU A 250 -1.68 -6.12 -8.94
N GLY A 251 -0.79 -5.18 -9.26
CA GLY A 251 0.65 -5.37 -9.12
C GLY A 251 1.05 -5.66 -7.68
N ALA A 252 0.44 -4.98 -6.70
CA ALA A 252 0.65 -5.28 -5.29
C ALA A 252 0.12 -6.66 -4.88
N ALA A 253 -1.04 -7.09 -5.40
CA ALA A 253 -1.60 -8.39 -5.08
C ALA A 253 -0.75 -9.55 -5.66
N VAL A 254 -0.23 -9.41 -6.87
CA VAL A 254 0.75 -10.35 -7.45
C VAL A 254 2.04 -10.33 -6.63
N HIS A 255 2.55 -9.15 -6.26
CA HIS A 255 3.73 -9.04 -5.41
C HIS A 255 3.52 -9.61 -4.00
N ALA A 256 2.27 -9.73 -3.52
CA ALA A 256 1.95 -10.36 -2.24
C ALA A 256 2.28 -11.86 -2.22
N THR A 257 2.33 -12.52 -3.39
CA THR A 257 2.66 -13.95 -3.53
C THR A 257 3.96 -14.32 -2.85
N ARG A 258 5.02 -13.52 -3.04
CA ARG A 258 6.31 -13.77 -2.37
C ARG A 258 6.17 -13.77 -0.85
N PHE A 259 5.40 -12.84 -0.31
CA PHE A 259 5.24 -12.70 1.13
C PHE A 259 4.34 -13.79 1.73
N ILE A 260 3.33 -14.23 0.97
CA ILE A 260 2.51 -15.40 1.30
C ILE A 260 3.39 -16.66 1.35
N ALA A 261 4.26 -16.87 0.36
CA ALA A 261 5.21 -17.98 0.35
C ALA A 261 6.16 -17.91 1.56
N LEU A 262 6.80 -16.77 1.80
CA LEU A 262 7.68 -16.59 2.96
C LEU A 262 6.95 -16.74 4.31
N ALA A 263 5.68 -16.36 4.40
CA ALA A 263 4.87 -16.54 5.60
C ALA A 263 4.57 -18.03 5.87
N ARG A 264 4.36 -18.82 4.81
CA ARG A 264 4.09 -20.26 4.90
C ARG A 264 5.34 -21.11 5.09
N HIS A 265 6.54 -20.57 4.77
CA HIS A 265 7.82 -21.28 4.82
C HIS A 265 8.86 -20.58 5.70
N PRO A 266 8.84 -20.80 7.04
CA PRO A 266 9.73 -20.09 7.98
C PRO A 266 11.23 -20.26 7.73
N ALA A 267 11.65 -21.43 7.24
CA ALA A 267 13.06 -21.68 6.90
C ALA A 267 13.51 -20.81 5.71
N LEU A 268 12.68 -20.69 4.67
CA LEU A 268 12.93 -19.80 3.54
C LEU A 268 12.95 -18.34 3.99
N ARG A 269 12.08 -17.97 4.93
CA ARG A 269 12.08 -16.63 5.53
C ARG A 269 13.37 -16.33 6.31
N GLN A 270 13.90 -17.29 7.09
CA GLN A 270 15.20 -17.12 7.76
C GLN A 270 16.35 -16.96 6.77
N GLU A 271 16.29 -17.67 5.64
CA GLU A 271 17.27 -17.53 4.57
C GLU A 271 17.21 -16.14 3.91
N SER A 272 16.00 -15.62 3.64
CA SER A 272 15.80 -14.25 3.19
C SER A 272 16.47 -13.25 4.14
N ASP A 273 16.25 -13.39 5.45
CA ASP A 273 16.81 -12.47 6.46
C ASP A 273 18.33 -12.45 6.44
N ARG A 274 18.92 -13.64 6.30
CA ARG A 274 20.37 -13.81 6.25
C ARG A 274 20.96 -13.15 5.00
N ILE A 275 20.28 -13.26 3.85
CA ILE A 275 20.70 -12.63 2.60
C ILE A 275 20.51 -11.12 2.66
N ASP A 276 19.37 -10.64 3.17
CA ASP A 276 19.08 -9.22 3.34
C ASP A 276 20.14 -8.57 4.24
N GLN A 277 20.53 -9.22 5.34
CA GLN A 277 21.62 -8.77 6.21
C GLN A 277 22.99 -8.78 5.50
N ALA A 278 23.25 -9.79 4.67
CA ALA A 278 24.50 -9.85 3.90
C ALA A 278 24.59 -8.74 2.84
N GLU A 279 23.47 -8.40 2.19
CA GLU A 279 23.38 -7.26 1.29
C GLU A 279 23.51 -5.93 2.00
N GLU A 280 22.90 -5.77 3.18
CA GLU A 280 23.04 -4.57 4.00
C GLU A 280 24.49 -4.35 4.45
N ALA A 281 25.23 -5.44 4.72
CA ALA A 281 26.66 -5.39 5.02
C ALA A 281 27.55 -5.00 3.82
N LEU A 282 27.01 -4.97 2.59
CA LEU A 282 27.68 -4.37 1.44
C LEU A 282 27.48 -2.85 1.49
N ASP A 283 28.02 -2.19 2.51
CA ASP A 283 27.91 -0.74 2.69
C ASP A 283 28.84 0.05 1.74
N ASP A 284 28.88 1.38 1.89
CA ASP A 284 29.72 2.26 1.06
C ASP A 284 31.23 2.04 1.21
N SER A 285 31.67 1.29 2.22
CA SER A 285 33.08 0.93 2.39
C SER A 285 33.52 -0.24 1.52
N VAL A 286 32.56 -1.00 0.97
CA VAL A 286 32.82 -2.19 0.16
C VAL A 286 33.05 -1.79 -1.31
N ALA A 287 34.15 -2.26 -1.89
CA ALA A 287 34.44 -2.04 -3.30
C ALA A 287 33.45 -2.84 -4.19
N VAL A 288 33.09 -2.28 -5.34
CA VAL A 288 32.16 -2.90 -6.30
C VAL A 288 32.66 -4.27 -6.78
N ASP A 289 33.98 -4.42 -6.94
CA ASP A 289 34.62 -5.66 -7.40
C ASP A 289 35.03 -6.60 -6.24
N ASP A 290 34.60 -6.32 -5.00
CA ASP A 290 34.88 -7.18 -3.86
C ASP A 290 34.23 -8.56 -4.07
N PRO A 291 34.95 -9.67 -3.85
CA PRO A 291 34.41 -11.02 -4.05
C PRO A 291 33.16 -11.32 -3.21
N ARG A 292 32.93 -10.59 -2.11
CA ARG A 292 31.69 -10.68 -1.33
C ARG A 292 30.47 -10.27 -2.15
N VAL A 293 30.58 -9.31 -3.06
CA VAL A 293 29.47 -8.84 -3.92
C VAL A 293 28.97 -9.98 -4.80
N ALA A 294 29.88 -10.64 -5.52
CA ALA A 294 29.53 -11.79 -6.38
C ALA A 294 28.97 -12.97 -5.57
N ARG A 295 29.50 -13.23 -4.37
CA ARG A 295 28.99 -14.29 -3.49
C ARG A 295 27.55 -14.01 -3.03
N VAL A 296 27.27 -12.81 -2.52
CA VAL A 296 25.93 -12.44 -2.05
C VAL A 296 24.94 -12.42 -3.22
N ALA A 297 25.36 -12.00 -4.42
CA ALA A 297 24.54 -12.07 -5.62
C ALA A 297 24.15 -13.51 -5.99
N ALA A 298 25.08 -14.45 -5.89
CA ALA A 298 24.81 -15.87 -6.12
C ALA A 298 23.87 -16.46 -5.05
N GLU A 299 24.04 -16.07 -3.79
CA GLU A 299 23.12 -16.47 -2.69
C GLU A 299 21.71 -15.92 -2.94
N ARG A 300 21.58 -14.65 -3.33
CA ARG A 300 20.29 -14.03 -3.71
C ARG A 300 19.64 -14.80 -4.87
N HIS A 301 20.37 -15.06 -5.95
CA HIS A 301 19.86 -15.79 -7.10
C HIS A 301 19.38 -17.22 -6.73
N ALA A 302 20.16 -17.93 -5.93
CA ALA A 302 19.77 -19.26 -5.45
C ALA A 302 18.51 -19.21 -4.58
N PHE A 303 18.38 -18.19 -3.73
CA PHE A 303 17.18 -17.97 -2.93
C PHE A 303 15.95 -17.65 -3.79
N GLU A 304 16.05 -16.74 -4.76
CA GLU A 304 14.92 -16.42 -5.65
C GLU A 304 14.48 -17.66 -6.44
N SER A 305 15.42 -18.48 -6.93
CA SER A 305 15.11 -19.75 -7.60
C SER A 305 14.38 -20.75 -6.69
N ALA A 306 14.79 -20.83 -5.41
CA ALA A 306 14.12 -21.67 -4.41
C ALA A 306 12.73 -21.14 -4.06
N LEU A 307 12.56 -19.81 -3.98
CA LEU A 307 11.29 -19.15 -3.75
C LEU A 307 10.32 -19.38 -4.90
N ASP A 308 10.77 -19.23 -6.14
CA ASP A 308 9.96 -19.50 -7.34
C ASP A 308 9.50 -20.97 -7.37
N THR A 309 10.40 -21.90 -7.03
CA THR A 309 10.04 -23.33 -6.90
C THR A 309 8.91 -23.54 -5.88
N VAL A 310 9.01 -22.89 -4.71
CA VAL A 310 7.97 -22.95 -3.67
C VAL A 310 6.65 -22.32 -4.15
N ILE A 311 6.70 -21.21 -4.88
CA ILE A 311 5.51 -20.54 -5.43
C ILE A 311 4.79 -21.46 -6.43
N GLU A 312 5.54 -22.12 -7.31
CA GLU A 312 5.00 -23.08 -8.28
C GLU A 312 4.39 -24.32 -7.58
N GLU A 313 5.13 -24.95 -6.67
CA GLU A 313 4.69 -26.17 -5.97
C GLU A 313 3.50 -25.93 -5.05
N SER A 314 3.39 -24.74 -4.46
CA SER A 314 2.26 -24.35 -3.61
C SER A 314 1.00 -23.96 -4.41
N GLY A 315 1.09 -23.86 -5.73
CA GLY A 315 -0.01 -23.44 -6.61
C GLY A 315 -0.27 -21.93 -6.61
N LEU A 316 0.57 -21.14 -5.93
CA LEU A 316 0.41 -19.68 -5.85
C LEU A 316 0.54 -19.01 -7.23
N ALA A 317 1.36 -19.55 -8.14
CA ALA A 317 1.46 -19.08 -9.53
C ALA A 317 0.10 -19.15 -10.26
N LYS A 318 -0.66 -20.24 -10.07
CA LYS A 318 -2.01 -20.39 -10.64
C LYS A 318 -3.02 -19.46 -10.00
N GLU A 319 -2.86 -19.18 -8.71
CA GLU A 319 -3.68 -18.18 -8.03
C GLU A 319 -3.40 -16.78 -8.58
N ASP A 320 -2.17 -16.47 -8.99
CA ASP A 320 -1.82 -15.21 -9.65
C ASP A 320 -2.48 -15.08 -11.02
N ASP A 321 -2.49 -16.13 -11.85
CA ASP A 321 -3.26 -16.15 -13.11
C ASP A 321 -4.74 -15.83 -12.85
N ALA A 322 -5.33 -16.42 -11.81
CA ALA A 322 -6.71 -16.13 -11.42
C ALA A 322 -6.93 -14.69 -10.93
N LEU A 323 -5.89 -14.00 -10.41
CA LEU A 323 -5.98 -12.58 -10.06
C LEU A 323 -6.14 -11.71 -11.29
N PHE A 324 -5.43 -11.98 -12.38
CA PHE A 324 -5.57 -11.24 -13.64
C PHE A 324 -7.00 -11.38 -14.19
N GLU A 325 -7.53 -12.59 -14.24
CA GLU A 325 -8.91 -12.86 -14.68
C GLU A 325 -9.97 -12.17 -13.80
N ALA A 326 -9.78 -12.21 -12.48
CA ALA A 326 -10.65 -11.51 -11.54
C ALA A 326 -10.56 -9.98 -11.69
N TRP A 327 -9.36 -9.46 -11.97
CA TRP A 327 -9.15 -8.04 -12.20
C TRP A 327 -9.82 -7.56 -13.49
N ASP A 328 -9.68 -8.31 -14.58
CA ASP A 328 -10.30 -8.01 -15.87
C ASP A 328 -11.84 -8.06 -15.79
N THR A 329 -12.38 -8.99 -14.99
CA THR A 329 -13.83 -9.05 -14.70
C THR A 329 -14.34 -7.79 -14.00
N LEU A 330 -13.53 -7.22 -13.09
CA LEU A 330 -13.86 -5.98 -12.37
C LEU A 330 -13.58 -4.71 -13.18
N HIS A 331 -12.72 -4.80 -14.20
CA HIS A 331 -12.29 -3.68 -15.03
C HIS A 331 -12.37 -4.06 -16.52
N PRO A 332 -13.59 -4.29 -17.06
CA PRO A 332 -13.75 -4.64 -18.47
C PRO A 332 -13.21 -3.54 -19.37
N ALA A 333 -12.53 -3.92 -20.45
CA ALA A 333 -11.94 -2.98 -21.40
C ALA A 333 -12.99 -2.01 -21.96
N GLY A 334 -12.95 -0.76 -21.50
CA GLY A 334 -13.93 0.28 -21.80
C GLY A 334 -14.09 1.32 -20.70
N ASP A 335 -13.82 0.93 -19.45
CA ASP A 335 -13.62 1.88 -18.35
C ASP A 335 -12.15 2.31 -18.33
N GLU A 336 -11.82 3.43 -18.98
CA GLU A 336 -10.60 4.15 -18.60
C GLU A 336 -10.71 4.42 -17.09
N ALA A 337 -9.83 3.77 -16.30
CA ALA A 337 -9.86 3.86 -14.86
C ALA A 337 -10.00 5.33 -14.42
N PRO A 338 -11.03 5.71 -13.65
CA PRO A 338 -11.23 7.09 -13.29
C PRO A 338 -10.16 7.49 -12.28
N GLY A 339 -9.16 8.27 -12.71
CA GLY A 339 -8.35 9.06 -11.79
C GLY A 339 -6.84 9.09 -12.04
N GLY A 340 -6.40 10.18 -12.67
CA GLY A 340 -5.08 10.76 -12.47
C GLY A 340 -3.97 10.14 -13.30
N ARG A 341 -3.06 10.99 -13.79
CA ARG A 341 -1.80 10.62 -14.44
C ARG A 341 -1.07 9.61 -13.53
N GLN A 342 -1.24 8.32 -13.79
CA GLN A 342 -0.51 7.27 -13.08
C GLN A 342 0.97 7.50 -13.38
N MET A 343 1.75 7.61 -12.31
CA MET A 343 3.19 7.78 -12.41
C MET A 343 3.74 6.49 -13.01
N SER A 344 4.48 6.59 -14.12
CA SER A 344 5.05 5.38 -14.73
C SER A 344 6.04 4.73 -13.76
N ALA A 345 6.25 3.41 -13.87
CA ALA A 345 7.22 2.71 -13.03
C ALA A 345 8.63 3.33 -13.09
N PHE A 346 9.04 3.81 -14.26
CA PHE A 346 10.31 4.52 -14.45
C PHE A 346 10.32 5.89 -13.74
N GLU A 347 9.23 6.64 -13.84
CA GLU A 347 9.08 7.92 -13.14
C GLU A 347 9.06 7.72 -11.61
N ALA A 348 8.45 6.64 -11.15
CA ALA A 348 8.39 6.26 -9.75
C ALA A 348 9.77 5.89 -9.19
N ALA A 349 10.52 5.06 -9.92
CA ALA A 349 11.86 4.66 -9.54
C ALA A 349 12.78 5.89 -9.36
N GLY A 350 12.62 6.93 -10.19
CA GLY A 350 13.40 8.17 -10.09
C GLY A 350 13.02 9.08 -8.91
N LYS A 351 11.85 8.86 -8.30
CA LYS A 351 11.34 9.63 -7.16
C LYS A 351 11.33 8.85 -5.85
N MET A 352 11.64 7.56 -5.91
CA MET A 352 11.66 6.68 -4.75
C MET A 352 13.09 6.56 -4.23
N PRO A 353 13.38 7.10 -3.03
CA PRO A 353 14.72 7.06 -2.48
C PRO A 353 15.04 5.69 -1.90
N TYR A 354 16.14 5.09 -2.38
CA TYR A 354 16.73 3.89 -1.79
C TYR A 354 18.18 4.17 -1.41
N ASP A 355 18.57 3.81 -0.18
CA ASP A 355 19.93 4.01 0.31
C ASP A 355 20.86 2.85 -0.07
N PHE A 356 20.93 2.54 -1.36
CA PHE A 356 21.81 1.47 -1.85
C PHE A 356 23.25 1.97 -2.05
N SER A 357 24.21 1.22 -1.50
CA SER A 357 25.63 1.37 -1.82
C SER A 357 25.93 0.98 -3.28
N PRO A 358 27.05 1.45 -3.86
CA PRO A 358 27.49 0.96 -5.17
C PRO A 358 27.69 -0.57 -5.20
N ALA A 359 28.25 -1.15 -4.13
CA ALA A 359 28.46 -2.59 -4.02
C ALA A 359 27.14 -3.37 -3.99
N ARG A 360 26.12 -2.87 -3.27
CA ARG A 360 24.80 -3.48 -3.23
C ARG A 360 24.06 -3.39 -4.56
N LEU A 361 24.16 -2.26 -5.26
CA LEU A 361 23.60 -2.14 -6.62
C LEU A 361 24.23 -3.15 -7.57
N ARG A 362 25.57 -3.30 -7.54
CA ARG A 362 26.23 -4.31 -8.36
C ARG A 362 25.84 -5.73 -7.97
N CYS A 363 25.65 -6.00 -6.67
CA CYS A 363 25.14 -7.28 -6.19
C CYS A 363 23.76 -7.61 -6.81
N MET A 364 22.85 -6.63 -6.83
CA MET A 364 21.52 -6.78 -7.44
C MET A 364 21.59 -7.01 -8.96
N GLU A 365 22.42 -6.23 -9.67
CA GLU A 365 22.66 -6.41 -11.11
C GLU A 365 23.19 -7.82 -11.41
N LEU A 366 24.18 -8.30 -10.66
CA LEU A 366 24.73 -9.64 -10.82
C LEU A 366 23.70 -10.74 -10.55
N ALA A 367 22.86 -10.58 -9.53
CA ALA A 367 21.79 -11.55 -9.25
C ALA A 367 20.79 -11.63 -10.42
N LEU A 368 20.45 -10.49 -11.03
CA LEU A 368 19.61 -10.44 -12.23
C LEU A 368 20.32 -11.05 -13.45
N GLU A 369 21.61 -10.77 -13.66
CA GLU A 369 22.41 -11.37 -14.73
C GLU A 369 22.41 -12.91 -14.62
N LEU A 370 22.58 -13.46 -13.41
CA LEU A 370 22.51 -14.91 -13.16
C LEU A 370 21.12 -15.50 -13.49
N SER A 371 20.04 -14.81 -13.07
CA SER A 371 18.67 -15.21 -13.39
C SER A 371 18.41 -15.27 -14.90
N LEU A 372 18.90 -14.29 -15.66
CA LEU A 372 18.78 -14.26 -17.13
C LEU A 372 19.58 -15.38 -17.81
N LEU A 373 20.70 -15.82 -17.22
CA LEU A 373 21.52 -16.91 -17.74
C LEU A 373 20.91 -18.30 -17.49
N ASP A 374 20.20 -18.47 -16.37
CA ASP A 374 19.50 -19.72 -16.05
C ASP A 374 18.14 -19.85 -16.74
N SER A 375 17.63 -18.75 -17.30
CA SER A 375 16.40 -18.75 -18.10
C SER A 375 16.56 -19.66 -19.33
N PRO A 376 15.61 -20.55 -19.64
CA PRO A 376 15.78 -21.62 -20.63
C PRO A 376 15.99 -21.16 -22.09
N GLY A 377 15.96 -19.85 -22.37
CA GLY A 377 16.13 -19.26 -23.70
C GLY A 377 17.54 -18.76 -24.07
N THR A 378 18.50 -18.75 -23.15
CA THR A 378 19.86 -18.19 -23.37
C THR A 378 20.94 -19.23 -23.66
N ARG A 379 20.60 -20.53 -23.74
CA ARG A 379 21.53 -21.58 -24.20
C ARG A 379 21.32 -21.85 -25.70
N HIS A 380 21.90 -20.99 -26.53
CA HIS A 380 22.05 -21.23 -27.97
C HIS A 380 23.51 -21.46 -28.35
#